data_AF-A0A5J4F7I9-F1
#
_entry.id   AF-A0A5J4F7I9-F1
#
_cell.length_a   1.000
_cell.length_b   1.000
_cell.length_c   1.000
_cell.angle_alpha   90.00
_cell.angle_beta   90.00
_cell.angle_gamma   90.00
#
_symmetry.space_group_name_H-M   'P 1'
#
loop_
_entity.id
_entity.type
_entity.pdbx_description
1 polymer ?
#
loop_
_entity_poly.entity_id
_entity_poly.type
_entity_poly.pdbx_seq_one_letter_code
_entity_poly.pdbx_strand_id
1 'polypeptide(L)'
;MQEVYFFISLVAVISLLTGCAGYPSLLSFPFDRGGRSLNSAASELTPYLASRYLVFASDRNGSQAIYLFDAIDRRLLPLPGLNSLDQIASSPSISEDGRYIVFTASRQGKTAIYLYDRQTQQRREIAPDLLAEVRNPIISADGSKVAFEAAKNGQWDIMIYDLSGRVLVNENQ
;
A
#
# COMPACT_ATOMS: atom_id res chain seq x y z
N MET A 1 -25.16 56.65 -43.77
CA MET A 1 -26.38 55.91 -44.15
C MET A 1 -26.19 54.50 -43.62
N GLN A 2 -26.80 54.06 -42.52
CA GLN A 2 -28.23 53.87 -42.17
C GLN A 2 -28.30 52.36 -41.81
N GLU A 3 -28.39 52.00 -40.52
CA GLU A 3 -29.61 51.41 -39.88
C GLU A 3 -29.90 50.00 -40.45
N VAL A 4 -30.18 48.91 -39.75
CA VAL A 4 -31.02 48.57 -38.59
C VAL A 4 -30.64 47.06 -38.31
N TYR A 5 -30.57 46.48 -37.11
CA TYR A 5 -31.69 45.85 -36.41
C TYR A 5 -31.24 45.25 -35.08
N PHE A 6 -31.92 45.73 -34.05
CA PHE A 6 -32.11 45.17 -32.74
C PHE A 6 -32.92 43.87 -32.87
N PHE A 7 -32.42 42.74 -32.37
CA PHE A 7 -33.25 41.58 -32.05
C PHE A 7 -32.78 40.97 -30.74
N ILE A 8 -33.43 41.39 -29.66
CA ILE A 8 -33.43 40.67 -28.39
C ILE A 8 -34.24 39.40 -28.62
N SER A 9 -33.58 38.24 -28.58
CA SER A 9 -34.23 36.96 -28.31
C SER A 9 -33.50 36.29 -27.16
N LEU A 10 -34.17 36.37 -26.02
CA LEU A 10 -33.98 35.59 -24.80
C LEU A 10 -33.78 34.10 -25.14
N VAL A 11 -32.54 33.62 -25.17
CA VAL A 11 -32.29 32.17 -25.06
C VAL A 11 -32.02 31.87 -23.60
N ALA A 12 -32.98 31.15 -23.04
CA ALA A 12 -33.00 30.64 -21.69
C ALA A 12 -31.71 29.90 -21.34
N VAL A 13 -31.28 30.16 -20.11
CA VAL A 13 -30.48 29.32 -19.21
C VAL A 13 -30.46 27.85 -19.67
N ILE A 14 -29.34 27.41 -20.23
CA ILE A 14 -28.91 26.01 -20.11
C ILE A 14 -27.70 26.03 -19.20
N SER A 15 -27.98 25.91 -17.92
CA SER A 15 -27.06 25.46 -16.89
C SER A 15 -26.49 24.10 -17.32
N LEU A 16 -25.39 24.11 -18.06
CA LEU A 16 -24.47 22.98 -18.08
C LEU A 16 -23.68 23.03 -16.78
N LEU A 17 -24.35 22.65 -15.69
CA LEU A 17 -23.65 21.97 -14.61
C LEU A 17 -23.15 20.67 -15.23
N THR A 18 -21.97 20.71 -15.84
CA THR A 18 -21.14 19.52 -15.96
C THR A 18 -20.75 19.16 -14.54
N GLY A 19 -21.70 18.57 -13.82
CA GLY A 19 -21.40 17.84 -12.62
C GLY A 19 -20.42 16.79 -13.06
N CYS A 20 -19.15 16.93 -12.65
CA CYS A 20 -18.19 15.86 -12.70
C CYS A 20 -18.66 14.77 -11.72
N ALA A 21 -19.76 14.11 -12.03
CA ALA A 21 -20.16 12.86 -11.42
C ALA A 21 -19.27 11.79 -12.08
N GLY A 22 -18.02 11.74 -11.64
CA GLY A 22 -17.21 10.55 -11.83
C GLY A 22 -17.88 9.44 -11.04
N TYR A 23 -18.73 8.66 -11.72
CA TYR A 23 -19.29 7.46 -11.13
C TYR A 23 -18.15 6.55 -10.66
N PRO A 24 -18.29 5.85 -9.53
CA PRO A 24 -17.28 4.88 -9.11
C PRO A 24 -17.08 3.88 -10.24
N SER A 25 -15.90 3.93 -10.86
CA SER A 25 -15.54 3.09 -11.99
C SER A 25 -14.45 2.13 -11.57
N LEU A 26 -14.58 0.87 -11.99
CA LEU A 26 -13.50 -0.09 -11.82
C LEU A 26 -12.30 0.36 -12.68
N LEU A 27 -11.19 0.69 -12.03
CA LEU A 27 -9.94 0.95 -12.73
C LEU A 27 -9.41 -0.37 -13.30
N SER A 28 -9.35 -0.44 -14.63
CA SER A 28 -8.82 -1.62 -15.32
C SER A 28 -7.31 -1.48 -15.49
N PHE A 29 -6.57 -2.43 -14.93
CA PHE A 29 -5.15 -2.62 -15.21
C PHE A 29 -5.01 -3.89 -16.06
N PRO A 30 -4.54 -3.78 -17.31
CA PRO A 30 -4.52 -4.91 -18.23
C PRO A 30 -3.62 -6.04 -17.72
N PHE A 31 -4.01 -7.28 -18.04
CA PHE A 31 -3.19 -8.45 -17.77
C PHE A 31 -1.92 -8.41 -18.61
N ASP A 32 -0.77 -8.64 -17.98
CA ASP A 32 0.52 -8.75 -18.64
C ASP A 32 1.15 -10.11 -18.34
N ARG A 33 1.18 -10.99 -19.36
CA ARG A 33 1.84 -12.29 -19.27
C ARG A 33 3.34 -12.17 -18.97
N GLY A 34 3.97 -11.05 -19.32
CA GLY A 34 5.39 -10.79 -19.09
C GLY A 34 5.75 -10.39 -17.65
N GLY A 35 4.77 -10.21 -16.76
CA GLY A 35 4.99 -9.89 -15.34
C GLY A 35 5.53 -8.48 -15.06
N ARG A 36 5.49 -7.58 -16.05
CA ARG A 36 6.01 -6.20 -15.96
C ARG A 36 4.95 -5.20 -15.51
N SER A 37 3.69 -5.61 -15.48
CA SER A 37 2.55 -4.79 -15.02
C SER A 37 2.05 -5.20 -13.62
N LEU A 38 0.96 -4.56 -13.17
CA LEU A 38 0.27 -4.90 -11.93
C LEU A 38 -0.25 -6.35 -11.97
N ASN A 39 -1.02 -6.70 -12.99
CA ASN A 39 -1.65 -8.02 -13.12
C ASN A 39 -0.81 -8.92 -14.02
N SER A 40 -0.52 -10.14 -13.55
CA SER A 40 0.26 -11.11 -14.29
C SER A 40 -0.27 -12.54 -14.14
N ALA A 41 0.44 -13.52 -14.70
CA ALA A 41 0.12 -14.94 -14.50
C ALA A 41 0.46 -15.46 -13.10
N ALA A 42 1.15 -14.64 -12.29
CA ALA A 42 1.52 -14.94 -10.92
C ALA A 42 0.33 -14.77 -9.96
N SER A 43 0.50 -15.24 -8.73
CA SER A 43 -0.39 -14.89 -7.62
C SER A 43 -0.17 -13.42 -7.26
N GLU A 44 -1.24 -12.62 -7.18
CA GLU A 44 -1.20 -11.23 -6.71
C GLU A 44 -2.05 -11.12 -5.45
N LEU A 45 -1.40 -10.96 -4.30
CA LEU A 45 -1.99 -11.21 -2.98
C LEU A 45 -1.85 -9.98 -2.07
N THR A 46 -2.75 -9.90 -1.07
CA THR A 46 -2.72 -8.92 0.03
C THR A 46 -2.44 -7.47 -0.45
N PRO A 47 -3.26 -6.91 -1.35
CA PRO A 47 -3.05 -5.54 -1.81
C PRO A 47 -3.35 -4.52 -0.70
N TYR A 48 -2.59 -3.43 -0.68
CA TYR A 48 -2.85 -2.25 0.13
C TYR A 48 -2.61 -0.99 -0.69
N LEU A 49 -3.60 -0.08 -0.72
CA LEU A 49 -3.57 1.15 -1.50
C LEU A 49 -3.49 2.36 -0.55
N ALA A 50 -2.51 3.22 -0.74
CA ALA A 50 -2.46 4.55 -0.13
C ALA A 50 -2.05 5.59 -1.18
N SER A 51 -2.77 6.71 -1.24
CA SER A 51 -2.61 7.71 -2.30
C SER A 51 -2.57 7.08 -3.72
N ARG A 52 -1.47 7.25 -4.45
CA ARG A 52 -1.20 6.66 -5.78
C ARG A 52 -0.51 5.30 -5.75
N TYR A 53 -0.14 4.81 -4.57
CA TYR A 53 0.72 3.64 -4.42
C TYR A 53 -0.06 2.41 -4.01
N LEU A 54 0.05 1.36 -4.81
CA LEU A 54 -0.46 0.03 -4.50
C LEU A 54 0.72 -0.87 -4.16
N VAL A 55 0.78 -1.32 -2.91
CA VAL A 55 1.75 -2.33 -2.47
C VAL A 55 1.06 -3.69 -2.37
N PHE A 56 1.73 -4.75 -2.79
CA PHE A 56 1.13 -6.09 -2.83
C PHE A 56 2.21 -7.17 -2.80
N ALA A 57 1.82 -8.40 -2.49
CA ALA A 57 2.69 -9.57 -2.52
C ALA A 57 2.50 -10.34 -3.84
N SER A 58 3.58 -10.86 -4.41
CA SER A 58 3.55 -11.63 -5.66
C SER A 58 4.64 -12.69 -5.74
N ASP A 59 4.33 -13.84 -6.32
CA ASP A 59 5.28 -14.95 -6.56
C ASP A 59 5.91 -14.92 -7.96
N ARG A 60 5.76 -13.80 -8.71
CA ARG A 60 6.22 -13.65 -10.11
C ARG A 60 7.70 -13.92 -10.39
N ASN A 61 8.54 -13.97 -9.35
CA ASN A 61 9.97 -14.29 -9.44
C ASN A 61 10.35 -15.58 -8.67
N GLY A 62 9.40 -16.51 -8.51
CA GLY A 62 9.62 -17.86 -7.96
C GLY A 62 9.47 -17.99 -6.43
N SER A 63 9.44 -16.88 -5.70
CA SER A 63 9.09 -16.81 -4.28
C SER A 63 8.24 -15.57 -4.03
N GLN A 64 7.37 -15.63 -3.02
CA GLN A 64 6.50 -14.51 -2.67
C GLN A 64 7.34 -13.33 -2.16
N ALA A 65 7.21 -12.19 -2.83
CA ALA A 65 7.96 -10.97 -2.59
C ALA A 65 7.02 -9.76 -2.63
N ILE A 66 7.44 -8.62 -2.07
CA ILE A 66 6.65 -7.39 -2.07
C ILE A 66 6.98 -6.55 -3.31
N TYR A 67 5.94 -6.02 -3.95
CA TYR A 67 6.00 -5.16 -5.11
C TYR A 67 5.24 -3.86 -4.84
N LEU A 68 5.70 -2.79 -5.48
CA LEU A 68 5.08 -1.48 -5.44
C LEU A 68 4.69 -1.08 -6.85
N PHE A 69 3.44 -0.71 -7.03
CA PHE A 69 2.89 -0.20 -8.28
C PHE A 69 2.45 1.25 -8.11
N ASP A 70 2.86 2.09 -9.05
CA ASP A 70 2.39 3.45 -9.17
C ASP A 70 1.14 3.48 -10.06
N ALA A 71 -0.03 3.75 -9.48
CA ALA A 71 -1.30 3.69 -10.18
C ALA A 71 -1.49 4.81 -11.21
N ILE A 72 -0.77 5.92 -11.06
CA ILE A 72 -0.84 7.08 -11.96
C ILE A 72 0.13 6.89 -13.13
N ASP A 73 1.39 6.53 -12.85
CA ASP A 73 2.40 6.26 -13.88
C ASP A 73 2.19 4.89 -14.54
N ARG A 74 1.34 4.04 -13.95
CA ARG A 74 1.02 2.68 -14.38
C ARG A 74 2.24 1.78 -14.54
N ARG A 75 3.15 1.84 -13.57
CA ARG A 75 4.41 1.06 -13.61
C ARG A 75 4.78 0.52 -12.24
N LEU A 76 5.51 -0.59 -12.25
CA LEU A 76 6.17 -1.10 -11.05
C LEU A 76 7.35 -0.20 -10.67
N LEU A 77 7.53 0.02 -9.38
CA LEU A 77 8.64 0.76 -8.81
C LEU A 77 9.66 -0.21 -8.20
N PRO A 78 10.97 0.03 -8.38
CA PRO A 78 11.99 -0.80 -7.76
C PRO A 78 12.02 -0.60 -6.24
N LEU A 79 12.29 -1.69 -5.52
CA LEU A 79 12.40 -1.73 -4.06
C LEU A 79 13.74 -2.40 -3.66
N PRO A 80 14.89 -1.80 -3.99
CA PRO A 80 16.20 -2.40 -3.75
C PRO A 80 16.42 -2.68 -2.26
N GLY A 81 16.83 -3.90 -1.93
CA GLY A 81 17.10 -4.31 -0.54
C GLY A 81 15.85 -4.61 0.31
N LEU A 82 14.63 -4.42 -0.20
CA LEU A 82 13.41 -4.78 0.54
C LEU A 82 13.27 -6.30 0.62
N ASN A 83 13.27 -6.97 -0.54
CA ASN A 83 13.09 -8.42 -0.64
C ASN A 83 14.42 -9.17 -0.39
N SER A 84 14.33 -10.36 0.21
CA SER A 84 15.47 -11.28 0.42
C SER A 84 15.20 -12.61 -0.27
N LEU A 85 16.23 -13.25 -0.83
CA LEU A 85 16.10 -14.52 -1.56
C LEU A 85 15.77 -15.72 -0.65
N ASP A 86 16.08 -15.62 0.64
CA ASP A 86 15.88 -16.65 1.65
C ASP A 86 14.65 -16.42 2.53
N GLN A 87 13.76 -15.52 2.12
CA GLN A 87 12.54 -15.14 2.85
C GLN A 87 11.30 -15.22 1.96
N ILE A 88 10.16 -15.45 2.59
CA ILE A 88 8.84 -15.32 1.98
C ILE A 88 8.20 -14.08 2.59
N ALA A 89 7.88 -13.07 1.76
CA ALA A 89 7.31 -11.80 2.22
C ALA A 89 5.81 -11.71 1.92
N SER A 90 5.03 -11.17 2.86
CA SER A 90 3.56 -11.08 2.79
C SER A 90 3.00 -9.87 3.54
N SER A 91 1.70 -9.64 3.37
CA SER A 91 0.91 -8.65 4.12
C SER A 91 1.56 -7.26 4.18
N PRO A 92 1.85 -6.62 3.03
CA PRO A 92 2.46 -5.30 3.02
C PRO A 92 1.45 -4.18 3.31
N SER A 93 1.95 -3.06 3.82
CA SER A 93 1.24 -1.80 3.98
C SER A 93 2.21 -0.63 3.74
N ILE A 94 1.72 0.51 3.27
CA ILE A 94 2.56 1.67 2.89
C ILE A 94 2.00 2.97 3.49
N SER A 95 2.87 3.89 3.92
CA SER A 95 2.47 5.22 4.42
C SER A 95 1.89 6.08 3.29
N GLU A 96 1.12 7.13 3.64
CA GLU A 96 0.38 7.96 2.67
C GLU A 96 1.32 8.72 1.72
N ASP A 97 2.48 9.17 2.22
CA ASP A 97 3.55 9.77 1.42
C ASP A 97 4.32 8.75 0.58
N GLY A 98 4.01 7.46 0.75
CA GLY A 98 4.67 6.35 0.12
C GLY A 98 6.03 6.00 0.71
N ARG A 99 6.61 6.73 1.67
CA ARG A 99 8.01 6.55 2.09
C ARG A 99 8.26 5.20 2.76
N TYR A 100 7.38 4.81 3.67
CA TYR A 100 7.58 3.65 4.53
C TYR A 100 6.70 2.50 4.09
N ILE A 101 7.30 1.32 3.92
CA ILE A 101 6.58 0.05 3.70
C ILE A 101 6.81 -0.85 4.89
N VAL A 102 5.74 -1.37 5.48
CA VAL A 102 5.83 -2.48 6.45
C VAL A 102 5.35 -3.77 5.82
N PHE A 103 5.92 -4.89 6.22
CA PHE A 103 5.54 -6.20 5.72
C PHE A 103 5.99 -7.30 6.68
N THR A 104 5.35 -8.47 6.56
CA THR A 104 5.80 -9.69 7.26
C THR A 104 6.80 -10.41 6.37
N ALA A 105 7.87 -10.96 6.94
CA ALA A 105 8.75 -11.89 6.25
C ALA A 105 9.01 -13.12 7.11
N SER A 106 8.99 -14.30 6.48
CA SER A 106 9.25 -15.58 7.13
C SER A 106 10.54 -16.19 6.62
N ARG A 107 11.38 -16.67 7.55
CA ARG A 107 12.54 -17.50 7.26
C ARG A 107 12.47 -18.77 8.10
N GLN A 108 12.39 -19.93 7.44
CA GLN A 108 12.34 -21.24 8.12
C GLN A 108 11.25 -21.33 9.20
N GLY A 109 10.07 -20.75 8.93
CA GLY A 109 8.93 -20.75 9.83
C GLY A 109 8.92 -19.65 10.90
N LYS A 110 10.01 -18.89 11.06
CA LYS A 110 10.05 -17.73 11.96
C LYS A 110 9.60 -16.49 11.22
N THR A 111 8.51 -15.86 11.68
CA THR A 111 8.02 -14.58 11.14
C THR A 111 8.61 -13.40 11.89
N ALA A 112 8.88 -12.32 11.16
CA ALA A 112 9.22 -11.03 11.70
C ALA A 112 8.54 -9.94 10.87
N ILE A 113 8.33 -8.77 11.47
CA ILE A 113 7.81 -7.60 10.77
C ILE A 113 8.99 -6.66 10.47
N TYR A 114 9.04 -6.21 9.23
CA TYR A 114 10.07 -5.29 8.75
C TYR A 114 9.45 -3.96 8.37
N LEU A 115 10.20 -2.88 8.63
CA LEU A 115 10.00 -1.55 8.07
C LEU A 115 11.09 -1.31 7.01
N TYR A 116 10.66 -0.90 5.83
CA TYR A 116 11.53 -0.44 4.76
C TYR A 116 11.32 1.05 4.51
N ASP A 117 12.40 1.83 4.55
CA ASP A 117 12.41 3.25 4.19
C ASP A 117 12.88 3.38 2.73
N ARG A 118 11.97 3.77 1.83
CA ARG A 118 12.27 3.94 0.40
C ARG A 118 13.25 5.07 0.11
N GLN A 119 13.33 6.08 0.99
CA GLN A 119 14.25 7.20 0.80
C GLN A 119 15.69 6.78 1.06
N THR A 120 15.94 5.98 2.11
CA THR A 120 17.28 5.51 2.47
C THR A 120 17.60 4.13 1.90
N GLN A 121 16.60 3.44 1.34
CA GLN A 121 16.67 2.04 0.88
C GLN A 121 17.09 1.08 2.00
N GLN A 122 16.79 1.42 3.25
CA GLN A 122 17.15 0.62 4.41
C GLN A 122 15.95 -0.17 4.91
N ARG A 123 16.21 -1.43 5.27
CA ARG A 123 15.27 -2.34 5.89
C ARG A 123 15.71 -2.62 7.32
N ARG A 124 14.78 -2.55 8.28
CA ARG A 124 15.01 -2.96 9.67
C ARG A 124 13.83 -3.74 10.22
N GLU A 125 14.11 -4.66 11.12
CA GLU A 125 13.07 -5.31 11.92
C GLU A 125 12.47 -4.30 12.91
N ILE A 126 11.16 -4.42 13.17
CA ILE A 126 10.50 -3.66 14.24
C ILE A 126 10.24 -4.59 15.42
N ALA A 127 10.37 -4.04 16.64
CA ALA A 127 10.21 -4.80 17.89
C ALA A 127 11.03 -6.12 17.94
N PRO A 128 12.34 -6.13 17.64
CA PRO A 128 13.14 -7.37 17.59
C PRO A 128 13.22 -8.12 18.92
N ASP A 129 12.96 -7.43 20.05
CA ASP A 129 12.96 -8.02 21.39
C ASP A 129 11.60 -8.61 21.79
N LEU A 130 10.58 -8.49 20.92
CA LEU A 130 9.26 -9.03 21.18
C LEU A 130 9.26 -10.56 20.98
N LEU A 131 9.13 -11.29 22.09
CA LEU A 131 9.03 -12.75 22.08
C LEU A 131 7.59 -13.21 21.78
N ALA A 132 7.14 -13.00 20.54
CA ALA A 132 5.81 -13.38 20.06
C ALA A 132 5.87 -13.81 18.58
N GLU A 133 4.91 -14.63 18.14
CA GLU A 133 4.64 -14.76 16.70
C GLU A 133 3.99 -13.47 16.20
N VAL A 134 4.36 -12.98 15.02
CA VAL A 134 3.83 -11.72 14.49
C VAL A 134 3.33 -11.86 13.05
N ARG A 135 2.27 -11.12 12.70
CA ARG A 135 1.72 -11.05 11.34
C ARG A 135 0.87 -9.81 11.10
N ASN A 136 0.50 -9.62 9.83
CA ASN A 136 -0.48 -8.62 9.36
C ASN A 136 -0.21 -7.18 9.84
N PRO A 137 1.00 -6.63 9.57
CA PRO A 137 1.31 -5.25 9.94
C PRO A 137 0.57 -4.24 9.05
N ILE A 138 0.15 -3.14 9.66
CA ILE A 138 -0.32 -1.94 8.97
C ILE A 138 0.43 -0.73 9.51
N ILE A 139 0.83 0.20 8.64
CA ILE A 139 1.48 1.45 9.03
C ILE A 139 0.47 2.59 9.01
N SER A 140 0.58 3.53 9.94
CA SER A 140 -0.24 4.74 9.95
C SER A 140 0.07 5.64 8.75
N ALA A 141 -0.92 6.44 8.33
CA ALA A 141 -0.80 7.33 7.18
C ALA A 141 0.40 8.30 7.29
N ASP A 142 0.64 8.82 8.49
CA ASP A 142 1.78 9.70 8.83
C ASP A 142 3.12 8.96 8.97
N GLY A 143 3.11 7.63 8.85
CA GLY A 143 4.28 6.78 9.00
C GLY A 143 4.80 6.65 10.42
N SER A 144 4.10 7.13 11.46
CA SER A 144 4.65 7.18 12.83
C SER A 144 4.43 5.91 13.67
N LYS A 145 3.46 5.05 13.30
CA LYS A 145 3.09 3.85 14.07
C LYS A 145 2.84 2.65 13.18
N VAL A 146 3.07 1.47 13.74
CA VAL A 146 2.73 0.19 13.10
C VAL A 146 1.83 -0.61 14.03
N ALA A 147 0.63 -0.97 13.57
CA ALA A 147 -0.22 -1.92 14.27
C ALA A 147 -0.04 -3.31 13.67
N PHE A 148 -0.05 -4.36 14.48
CA PHE A 148 0.12 -5.74 14.02
C PHE A 148 -0.50 -6.74 15.00
N GLU A 149 -0.73 -7.96 14.50
CA GLU A 149 -1.15 -9.09 15.30
C GLU A 149 0.09 -9.77 15.92
N ALA A 150 0.06 -9.98 17.23
CA ALA A 150 1.09 -10.69 17.96
C ALA A 150 0.48 -11.83 18.78
N ALA A 151 1.13 -13.00 18.79
CA ALA A 151 0.70 -14.14 19.58
C ALA A 151 1.72 -14.53 20.64
N LYS A 152 1.25 -14.64 21.88
CA LYS A 152 2.00 -15.23 22.99
C LYS A 152 1.22 -16.41 23.53
N ASN A 153 1.83 -17.59 23.55
CA ASN A 153 1.20 -18.84 24.01
C ASN A 153 -0.14 -19.15 23.32
N GLY A 154 -0.26 -18.80 22.03
CA GLY A 154 -1.46 -19.06 21.22
C GLY A 154 -2.59 -18.02 21.33
N GLN A 155 -2.51 -17.07 22.27
CA GLN A 155 -3.43 -15.93 22.33
C GLN A 155 -2.94 -14.84 21.38
N TRP A 156 -3.80 -14.44 20.43
CA TRP A 156 -3.53 -13.35 19.48
C TRP A 156 -4.10 -12.04 20.01
N ASP A 157 -3.26 -11.00 20.06
CA ASP A 157 -3.63 -9.65 20.45
C ASP A 157 -3.16 -8.65 19.39
N ILE A 158 -3.72 -7.43 19.45
CA ILE A 158 -3.29 -6.32 18.62
C ILE A 158 -2.27 -5.48 19.40
N MET A 159 -1.11 -5.25 18.80
CA MET A 159 -0.07 -4.39 19.34
C MET A 159 0.14 -3.17 18.45
N ILE A 160 0.55 -2.04 19.05
CA ILE A 160 0.93 -0.83 18.33
C ILE A 160 2.38 -0.49 18.69
N TYR A 161 3.24 -0.37 17.69
CA TYR A 161 4.63 0.03 17.84
C TYR A 161 4.83 1.46 17.35
N ASP A 162 5.24 2.36 18.22
CA ASP A 162 5.67 3.70 17.85
C ASP A 162 7.08 3.63 17.24
N LEU A 163 7.28 4.19 16.04
CA LEU A 163 8.58 4.13 15.37
C LEU A 163 9.69 4.91 16.08
N SER A 164 9.35 5.74 17.09
CA SER A 164 10.32 6.28 18.07
C SER A 164 10.90 5.22 19.02
N GLY A 165 10.35 3.99 19.01
CA GLY A 165 10.83 2.84 19.78
C GLY A 165 9.94 2.43 20.95
N ARG A 166 8.84 3.15 21.23
CA ARG A 166 7.92 2.83 22.33
C ARG A 166 6.81 1.89 21.86
N VAL A 167 6.72 0.70 22.45
CA VAL A 167 5.56 -0.17 22.28
C VAL A 167 4.39 0.41 23.09
N LEU A 168 3.25 0.60 22.44
CA LEU A 168 1.98 0.98 23.07
C LEU A 168 1.10 -0.27 23.12
N VAL A 169 1.04 -0.89 24.30
CA VAL A 169 0.13 -2.00 24.58
C VAL A 169 -1.11 -1.50 25.31
N ASN A 170 -2.24 -2.19 25.12
CA ASN A 170 -3.41 -1.99 25.96
C ASN A 170 -3.13 -2.65 27.33
N GLU A 171 -2.99 -1.87 28.40
CA GLU A 171 -2.50 -2.33 29.73
C GLU A 171 -3.48 -3.21 30.53
N ASN A 172 -4.32 -4.02 29.88
CA ASN A 172 -5.36 -4.80 30.56
C ASN A 172 -5.27 -6.32 30.34
N GLN A 173 -4.07 -6.89 30.20
CA GLN A 173 -3.85 -8.35 30.28
C GLN A 173 -2.52 -8.69 30.92
#